data_AF-A0AAW9BIW4-F1
#
_entry.id   AF-A0AAW9BIW4-F1
#
_cell.length_a   1.000
_cell.length_b   1.000
_cell.length_c   1.000
_cell.angle_alpha   90.00
_cell.angle_beta   90.00
_cell.angle_gamma   90.00
#
_symmetry.space_group_name_H-M   'P 1'
#
loop_
_entity.id
_entity.type
_entity.pdbx_description
1 polymer ?
#
loop_
_entity_poly.entity_id
_entity_poly.type
_entity_poly.pdbx_seq_one_letter_code
_entity_poly.pdbx_strand_id
1 'polypeptide(L)'
;MSFYLSSALASNRKGRFLQTVAGAIPLDTEWLSSPPASGLLLVQAEELNEKQALIGLFQWAMQTGCSALVINPQPEQHVEFAELQPTLDWTFAAASLISEDAGLTAVLASETNQAVVGFAGSADQRQHMAGDVVHTRYVRKHSNSGLFAVTTLPLWSLNLLDHTEALVGWLNWFVDHAGVATPVAEEKAELAAYLPNKYDLVVLLLLYAGHGKSLAALVDNDTVKLMFDVNSLDAIKRSETLQQHGFINEAGLTDSGKASLQASQFWAYAPLLSEQLDTGAL
;
A
#
# COMPACT_ATOMS: atom_id res chain seq x y z
N MET A 1 -9.63 1.13 12.83
CA MET A 1 -8.88 -0.02 12.26
C MET A 1 -8.00 -0.60 13.36
N SER A 2 -7.43 -1.79 13.16
CA SER A 2 -6.61 -2.48 14.17
C SER A 2 -5.13 -2.12 14.06
N PHE A 3 -4.39 -2.28 15.16
CA PHE A 3 -2.94 -2.27 15.19
C PHE A 3 -2.43 -3.70 15.14
N TYR A 4 -1.50 -4.00 14.26
CA TYR A 4 -0.88 -5.30 14.07
C TYR A 4 0.60 -5.24 14.42
N LEU A 5 1.12 -6.32 14.98
CA LEU A 5 2.55 -6.50 15.20
C LEU A 5 3.06 -7.61 14.30
N SER A 6 4.23 -7.42 13.69
CA SER A 6 4.97 -8.53 13.10
C SER A 6 5.14 -9.66 14.11
N SER A 7 5.18 -10.90 13.64
CA SER A 7 5.42 -12.08 14.49
C SER A 7 6.73 -11.95 15.28
N ALA A 8 7.78 -11.40 14.66
CA ALA A 8 9.06 -11.13 15.31
C ALA A 8 8.94 -10.08 16.43
N LEU A 9 8.27 -8.96 16.20
CA LEU A 9 8.03 -7.94 17.23
C LEU A 9 7.19 -8.50 18.38
N ALA A 10 6.10 -9.19 18.05
CA ALA A 10 5.19 -9.81 19.02
C ALA A 10 5.89 -10.82 19.94
N SER A 11 6.92 -11.50 19.43
CA SER A 11 7.66 -12.53 20.17
C SER A 11 8.51 -11.96 21.32
N ASN A 12 8.89 -10.68 21.25
CA ASN A 12 9.81 -10.04 22.20
C ASN A 12 9.11 -9.10 23.21
N ARG A 13 9.88 -8.58 24.17
CA ARG A 13 9.36 -7.72 25.26
C ARG A 13 8.67 -6.45 24.74
N LYS A 14 9.18 -5.85 23.66
CA LYS A 14 8.62 -4.60 23.08
C LYS A 14 7.23 -4.87 22.51
N GLY A 15 7.05 -5.97 21.77
CA GLY A 15 5.73 -6.33 21.24
C GLY A 15 4.74 -6.77 22.32
N ARG A 16 5.17 -7.49 23.36
CA ARG A 16 4.27 -7.84 24.49
C ARG A 16 3.76 -6.61 25.24
N PHE A 17 4.61 -5.59 25.37
CA PHE A 17 4.19 -4.30 25.91
C PHE A 17 3.10 -3.67 25.05
N LEU A 18 3.30 -3.58 23.74
CA LEU A 18 2.34 -2.99 22.80
C LEU A 18 1.02 -3.79 22.73
N GLN A 19 1.05 -5.11 22.85
CA GLN A 19 -0.15 -5.94 23.01
C GLN A 19 -0.93 -5.57 24.26
N THR A 20 -0.24 -5.40 25.38
CA THR A 20 -0.88 -5.12 26.69
C THR A 20 -1.43 -3.71 26.76
N VAL A 21 -0.66 -2.72 26.30
CA VAL A 21 -0.97 -1.30 26.47
C VAL A 21 -1.83 -0.78 25.33
N ALA A 22 -1.48 -1.08 24.08
CA ALA A 22 -2.20 -0.55 22.91
C ALA A 22 -3.24 -1.52 22.33
N GLY A 23 -3.38 -2.73 22.88
CA GLY A 23 -4.27 -3.75 22.33
C GLY A 23 -3.85 -4.23 20.93
N ALA A 24 -2.57 -4.11 20.59
CA ALA A 24 -2.06 -4.50 19.28
C ALA A 24 -2.15 -6.02 19.09
N ILE A 25 -2.54 -6.46 17.89
CA ILE A 25 -2.81 -7.85 17.56
C ILE A 25 -1.56 -8.48 16.94
N PRO A 26 -0.99 -9.56 17.50
CA PRO A 26 0.13 -10.23 16.88
C PRO A 26 -0.31 -10.94 15.60
N LEU A 27 0.52 -10.91 14.56
CA LEU A 27 0.32 -11.76 13.39
C LEU A 27 0.79 -13.19 13.67
N ASP A 28 -0.02 -14.16 13.25
CA ASP A 28 0.28 -15.58 13.38
C ASP A 28 1.34 -16.06 12.37
N THR A 29 1.58 -15.29 11.31
CA THR A 29 2.49 -15.62 10.20
C THR A 29 3.42 -14.45 9.87
N GLU A 30 4.45 -14.75 9.08
CA GLU A 30 5.38 -13.77 8.51
C GLU A 30 4.64 -12.73 7.66
N TRP A 31 4.71 -11.47 8.08
CA TRP A 31 3.98 -10.36 7.45
C TRP A 31 4.36 -10.14 5.98
N LEU A 32 5.56 -10.52 5.56
CA LEU A 32 5.99 -10.41 4.16
C LEU A 32 5.20 -11.35 3.25
N SER A 33 4.79 -12.51 3.77
CA SER A 33 4.03 -13.53 3.03
C SER A 33 2.52 -13.34 3.13
N SER A 34 2.06 -12.80 4.26
CA SER A 34 0.63 -12.66 4.58
C SER A 34 0.41 -11.40 5.43
N PRO A 35 0.54 -10.20 4.84
CA PRO A 35 0.30 -8.95 5.56
C PRO A 35 -1.19 -8.80 5.91
N PRO A 36 -1.55 -7.94 6.88
CA PRO A 36 -2.94 -7.62 7.17
C PRO A 36 -3.64 -7.00 5.95
N ALA A 37 -4.95 -7.20 5.83
CA ALA A 37 -5.73 -6.59 4.74
C ALA A 37 -5.78 -5.06 4.81
N SER A 38 -5.80 -4.50 6.02
CA SER A 38 -5.73 -3.05 6.30
C SER A 38 -5.42 -2.81 7.77
N GLY A 39 -5.04 -1.59 8.13
CA GLY A 39 -4.68 -1.17 9.48
C GLY A 39 -3.23 -0.71 9.59
N LEU A 40 -2.78 -0.57 10.83
CA LEU A 40 -1.40 -0.17 11.13
C LEU A 40 -0.56 -1.41 11.46
N LEU A 41 0.46 -1.71 10.66
CA LEU A 41 1.43 -2.76 10.94
C LEU A 41 2.71 -2.16 11.54
N LEU A 42 3.07 -2.61 12.74
CA LEU A 42 4.31 -2.25 13.41
C LEU A 42 5.36 -3.33 13.16
N VAL A 43 6.52 -2.91 12.69
CA VAL A 43 7.66 -3.77 12.34
C VAL A 43 8.92 -3.19 12.98
N GLN A 44 9.79 -4.03 13.54
CA GLN A 44 11.09 -3.55 14.00
C GLN A 44 12.00 -3.26 12.82
N ALA A 45 12.80 -2.20 12.93
CA ALA A 45 13.78 -1.89 11.89
C ALA A 45 14.71 -3.07 11.59
N GLU A 46 15.05 -3.91 12.58
CA GLU A 46 15.86 -5.13 12.45
C GLU A 46 15.29 -6.17 11.47
N GLU A 47 13.98 -6.15 11.23
CA GLU A 47 13.32 -7.04 10.26
C GLU A 47 13.50 -6.56 8.80
N LEU A 48 14.05 -5.35 8.60
CA LEU A 48 14.18 -4.72 7.28
C LEU A 48 15.61 -4.75 6.73
N ASN A 49 16.45 -5.65 7.25
CA ASN A 49 17.83 -5.84 6.75
C ASN A 49 17.86 -6.38 5.32
N GLU A 50 16.81 -7.07 4.88
CA GLU A 50 16.66 -7.53 3.51
C GLU A 50 15.89 -6.50 2.67
N LYS A 51 16.44 -6.15 1.51
CA LYS A 51 15.83 -5.22 0.55
C LYS A 51 14.38 -5.58 0.21
N GLN A 52 14.10 -6.88 0.03
CA GLN A 52 12.76 -7.36 -0.32
C GLN A 52 11.75 -7.06 0.79
N ALA A 53 12.15 -7.16 2.06
CA ALA A 53 11.30 -6.83 3.19
C ALA A 53 10.96 -5.34 3.19
N LEU A 54 11.97 -4.47 3.04
CA LEU A 54 11.75 -3.02 2.99
C LEU A 54 10.81 -2.61 1.84
N ILE A 55 11.06 -3.12 0.62
CA ILE A 55 10.22 -2.83 -0.55
C ILE A 55 8.80 -3.38 -0.36
N GLY A 56 8.66 -4.61 0.13
CA GLY A 56 7.36 -5.24 0.36
C GLY A 56 6.53 -4.49 1.39
N LEU A 57 7.15 -4.11 2.51
CA LEU A 57 6.49 -3.31 3.55
C LEU A 57 6.06 -1.95 3.00
N PHE A 58 6.95 -1.28 2.26
CA PHE A 58 6.65 0.01 1.65
C PHE A 58 5.48 -0.08 0.65
N GLN A 59 5.48 -1.08 -0.24
CA GLN A 59 4.41 -1.28 -1.21
C GLN A 59 3.07 -1.56 -0.55
N TRP A 60 3.04 -2.40 0.49
CA TRP A 60 1.84 -2.65 1.28
C TRP A 60 1.35 -1.36 1.97
N ALA A 61 2.26 -0.63 2.59
CA ALA A 61 1.97 0.62 3.30
C ALA A 61 1.45 1.74 2.38
N MET A 62 1.71 1.69 1.07
CA MET A 62 1.18 2.66 0.11
C MET A 62 -0.27 2.37 -0.31
N GLN A 63 -0.84 1.21 0.06
CA GLN A 63 -2.24 0.87 -0.23
C GLN A 63 -3.20 1.64 0.69
N THR A 64 -4.38 1.97 0.19
CA THR A 64 -5.41 2.66 0.97
C THR A 64 -5.76 1.86 2.23
N GLY A 65 -5.81 2.56 3.37
CA GLY A 65 -6.07 2.02 4.70
C GLY A 65 -4.97 1.13 5.26
N CYS A 66 -3.82 1.03 4.60
CA CYS A 66 -2.64 0.39 5.14
C CYS A 66 -1.68 1.45 5.67
N SER A 67 -1.09 1.22 6.83
CA SER A 67 -0.04 2.05 7.37
C SER A 67 1.05 1.18 7.94
N ALA A 68 2.30 1.44 7.59
CA ALA A 68 3.42 0.78 8.24
C ALA A 68 4.13 1.77 9.16
N LEU A 69 4.46 1.31 10.36
CA LEU A 69 5.30 2.03 11.31
C LEU A 69 6.52 1.17 11.65
N VAL A 70 7.67 1.62 11.18
CA VAL A 70 8.97 1.05 11.54
C VAL A 70 9.41 1.64 12.88
N ILE A 71 9.68 0.78 13.84
CA ILE A 71 10.08 1.18 15.19
C ILE A 71 11.52 0.75 15.50
N ASN A 72 12.12 1.38 16.51
CA ASN A 72 13.46 1.07 17.00
C ASN A 72 14.58 1.11 15.93
N PRO A 73 14.62 2.10 15.02
CA PRO A 73 15.73 2.20 14.09
C PRO A 73 17.04 2.34 14.87
N GLN A 74 18.06 1.56 14.50
CA GLN A 74 19.41 1.73 15.06
C GLN A 74 20.25 2.62 14.12
N PRO A 75 21.12 3.49 14.63
CA PRO A 75 22.03 4.30 13.79
C PRO A 75 22.96 3.45 12.92
N GLU A 76 23.32 2.26 13.40
CA GLU A 76 24.21 1.31 12.71
C GLU A 76 23.47 0.43 11.70
N GLN A 77 22.14 0.48 11.68
CA GLN A 77 21.37 -0.29 10.71
C GLN A 77 21.43 0.39 9.34
N HIS A 78 21.97 -0.36 8.38
CA HIS A 78 21.93 -0.03 6.96
C HIS A 78 20.56 -0.35 6.34
N VAL A 79 19.47 0.19 6.91
CA VAL A 79 18.20 0.19 6.19
C VAL A 79 18.32 1.23 5.09
N GLU A 80 18.56 0.77 3.87
CA GLU A 80 18.75 1.66 2.72
C GLU A 80 17.40 2.17 2.21
N PHE A 81 16.76 3.06 2.98
CA PHE A 81 15.55 3.76 2.55
C PHE A 81 15.73 4.52 1.22
N ALA A 82 16.99 4.80 0.84
CA ALA A 82 17.35 5.35 -0.45
C ALA A 82 17.01 4.43 -1.64
N GLU A 83 16.85 3.13 -1.42
CA GLU A 83 16.48 2.18 -2.48
C GLU A 83 14.98 2.19 -2.81
N LEU A 84 14.16 2.85 -1.99
CA LEU A 84 12.72 3.00 -2.24
C LEU A 84 12.45 3.95 -3.41
N GLN A 85 11.26 3.84 -4.00
CA GLN A 85 10.77 4.80 -4.99
C GLN A 85 9.42 5.39 -4.53
N PRO A 86 9.34 6.71 -4.24
CA PRO A 86 10.43 7.69 -4.28
C PRO A 86 11.52 7.42 -3.24
N THR A 87 12.77 7.79 -3.57
CA THR A 87 13.94 7.68 -2.69
C THR A 87 13.70 8.45 -1.40
N LEU A 88 13.93 7.79 -0.26
CA LEU A 88 13.87 8.43 1.05
C LEU A 88 15.29 8.65 1.56
N ASP A 89 15.63 9.90 1.84
CA ASP A 89 16.94 10.33 2.35
C ASP A 89 17.04 10.24 3.88
N TRP A 90 16.30 9.31 4.47
CA TRP A 90 16.16 9.21 5.92
C TRP A 90 17.37 8.57 6.56
N THR A 91 17.89 9.25 7.59
CA THR A 91 19.00 8.80 8.43
C THR A 91 18.67 9.10 9.90
N PHE A 92 19.43 8.53 10.83
CA PHE A 92 19.22 8.73 12.26
C PHE A 92 20.44 9.43 12.88
N ALA A 93 20.18 10.51 13.60
CA ALA A 93 21.23 11.27 14.28
C ALA A 93 20.90 11.41 15.76
N ALA A 94 21.94 11.54 16.58
CA ALA A 94 21.77 11.82 18.00
C ALA A 94 21.08 13.19 18.18
N ALA A 95 20.07 13.24 19.04
CA ALA A 95 19.31 14.44 19.35
C ALA A 95 18.78 14.37 20.78
N SER A 96 18.65 15.51 21.44
CA SER A 96 17.91 15.61 22.70
C SER A 96 16.54 16.20 22.39
N LEU A 97 15.48 15.49 22.74
CA LEU A 97 14.12 16.01 22.57
C LEU A 97 13.77 16.86 23.78
N ILE A 98 13.46 18.13 23.50
CA ILE A 98 12.89 19.04 24.49
C ILE A 98 11.48 19.33 23.98
N SER A 99 10.49 18.83 24.71
CA SER A 99 9.09 19.06 24.39
C SER A 99 8.46 19.86 25.51
N GLU A 100 7.91 21.03 25.18
CA GLU A 100 7.12 21.86 26.10
C GLU A 100 5.61 21.59 25.94
N ASP A 101 5.23 20.83 24.92
CA ASP A 101 3.84 20.54 24.56
C ASP A 101 3.32 19.26 25.24
N ALA A 102 1.99 19.10 25.26
CA ALA A 102 1.37 17.86 25.73
C ALA A 102 1.34 16.79 24.63
N GLY A 103 1.46 15.51 25.01
CA GLY A 103 1.30 14.38 24.08
C GLY A 103 2.35 13.29 24.28
N LEU A 104 2.34 12.29 23.39
CA LEU A 104 3.23 11.14 23.48
C LEU A 104 4.71 11.53 23.46
N THR A 105 5.07 12.47 22.58
CA THR A 105 6.44 12.99 22.45
C THR A 105 6.98 13.53 23.76
N ALA A 106 6.16 14.25 24.52
CA ALA A 106 6.59 14.86 25.77
C ALA A 106 6.80 13.84 26.88
N VAL A 107 5.95 12.80 26.93
CA VAL A 107 6.12 11.67 27.86
C VAL A 107 7.43 10.94 27.60
N LEU A 108 7.85 10.83 26.33
CA LEU A 108 9.02 10.05 25.92
C LEU A 108 10.27 10.89 25.66
N ALA A 109 10.19 12.21 25.79
CA ALA A 109 11.28 13.13 25.42
C ALA A 109 12.58 12.82 26.17
N SER A 110 12.51 12.52 27.47
CA SER A 110 13.67 12.19 28.30
C SER A 110 14.32 10.84 27.99
N GLU A 111 13.62 9.95 27.30
CA GLU A 111 14.09 8.60 26.94
C GLU A 111 14.56 8.51 25.48
N THR A 112 14.31 9.56 24.70
CA THR A 112 14.59 9.54 23.27
C THR A 112 15.82 10.40 22.99
N ASN A 113 16.86 9.76 22.46
CA ASN A 113 18.15 10.37 22.18
C ASN A 113 18.50 10.44 20.68
N GLN A 114 17.51 10.21 19.82
CA GLN A 114 17.68 10.14 18.37
C GLN A 114 16.55 10.86 17.64
N ALA A 115 16.89 11.41 16.47
CA ALA A 115 15.99 12.06 15.54
C ALA A 115 16.09 11.44 14.15
N VAL A 116 15.01 11.55 13.38
CA VAL A 116 14.97 11.22 11.96
C VAL A 116 15.38 12.46 11.16
N VAL A 117 16.51 12.36 10.45
CA VAL A 117 17.05 13.40 9.58
C VAL A 117 16.76 13.05 8.12
N GLY A 118 16.39 14.04 7.32
CA GLY A 118 16.05 13.89 5.90
C GLY A 118 14.99 14.91 5.47
N PHE A 119 14.82 15.09 4.17
CA PHE A 119 13.87 16.02 3.58
C PHE A 119 12.62 15.32 3.04
N ALA A 120 12.75 14.08 2.56
CA ALA A 120 11.64 13.33 1.99
C ALA A 120 10.52 13.13 3.03
N GLY A 121 9.27 13.23 2.58
CA GLY A 121 8.10 13.03 3.44
C GLY A 121 7.73 14.24 4.29
N SER A 122 7.01 13.97 5.38
CA SER A 122 6.43 14.97 6.27
C SER A 122 6.48 14.50 7.73
N ALA A 123 6.28 15.44 8.64
CA ALA A 123 6.12 15.20 10.06
C ALA A 123 5.00 16.11 10.57
N ASP A 124 4.18 15.61 11.48
CA ASP A 124 3.16 16.41 12.15
C ASP A 124 3.83 17.20 13.28
N GLN A 125 3.57 18.50 13.34
CA GLN A 125 4.24 19.39 14.29
C GLN A 125 3.95 19.05 15.75
N ARG A 126 2.77 18.49 16.05
CA ARG A 126 2.34 18.19 17.42
C ARG A 126 2.62 16.75 17.81
N GLN A 127 2.50 15.83 16.87
CA GLN A 127 2.63 14.38 17.13
C GLN A 127 4.02 13.84 16.85
N HIS A 128 4.76 14.42 15.89
CA HIS A 128 5.97 13.81 15.31
C HIS A 128 7.23 14.66 15.47
N MET A 129 7.09 15.84 16.07
CA MET A 129 8.19 16.77 16.34
C MET A 129 8.23 17.16 17.82
N ALA A 130 9.42 17.51 18.32
CA ALA A 130 9.59 18.27 19.56
C ALA A 130 10.44 19.50 19.25
N GLY A 131 9.83 20.68 19.28
CA GLY A 131 10.42 21.87 18.66
C GLY A 131 10.72 21.60 17.18
N ASP A 132 11.96 21.84 16.77
CA ASP A 132 12.42 21.61 15.38
C ASP A 132 12.93 20.18 15.14
N VAL A 133 12.93 19.32 16.17
CA VAL A 133 13.48 17.96 16.09
C VAL A 133 12.39 16.98 15.66
N VAL A 134 12.59 16.35 14.51
CA VAL A 134 11.70 15.30 13.98
C VAL A 134 12.09 13.95 14.56
N HIS A 135 11.19 13.30 15.29
CA HIS A 135 11.41 11.95 15.82
C HIS A 135 10.53 10.91 15.12
N THR A 136 9.53 11.35 14.34
CA THR A 136 8.75 10.49 13.46
C THR A 136 8.62 11.15 12.10
N ARG A 137 8.86 10.40 11.03
CA ARG A 137 8.72 10.91 9.67
C ARG A 137 7.95 9.90 8.83
N TYR A 138 7.07 10.41 7.98
CA TYR A 138 6.21 9.57 7.15
C TYR A 138 6.17 10.04 5.69
N VAL A 139 5.87 9.14 4.78
CA VAL A 139 5.52 9.46 3.38
C VAL A 139 4.17 8.88 3.01
N ARG A 140 3.54 9.51 2.03
CA ARG A 140 2.35 9.01 1.35
C ARG A 140 2.42 9.39 -0.12
N LYS A 141 1.78 8.61 -0.99
CA LYS A 141 1.73 8.88 -2.44
C LYS A 141 0.73 10.00 -2.77
N HIS A 142 -0.42 10.01 -2.11
CA HIS A 142 -1.46 11.03 -2.23
C HIS A 142 -2.34 11.05 -0.97
N SER A 143 -3.31 11.95 -0.86
CA SER A 143 -4.14 12.10 0.35
C SER A 143 -4.91 10.84 0.75
N ASN A 144 -5.26 10.00 -0.22
CA ASN A 144 -6.06 8.79 -0.02
C ASN A 144 -5.22 7.50 -0.03
N SER A 145 -3.90 7.59 -0.09
CA SER A 145 -3.05 6.40 0.02
C SER A 145 -2.80 6.11 1.48
N GLY A 146 -2.33 4.89 1.74
CA GLY A 146 -1.65 4.59 2.97
C GLY A 146 -0.39 5.43 3.19
N LEU A 147 0.26 5.17 4.31
CA LEU A 147 1.51 5.84 4.68
C LEU A 147 2.55 4.85 5.19
N PHE A 148 3.81 5.20 4.94
CA PHE A 148 4.97 4.52 5.50
C PHE A 148 5.67 5.49 6.44
N ALA A 149 5.89 5.08 7.68
CA ALA A 149 6.48 5.91 8.72
C ALA A 149 7.61 5.20 9.46
N VAL A 150 8.54 5.99 9.98
CA VAL A 150 9.60 5.54 10.89
C VAL A 150 9.58 6.43 12.13
N THR A 151 9.71 5.84 13.32
CA THR A 151 9.81 6.57 14.59
C THR A 151 11.02 6.16 15.41
N THR A 152 11.67 7.14 16.06
CA THR A 152 12.71 6.94 17.08
C THR A 152 12.13 6.87 18.50
N LEU A 153 10.82 7.10 18.67
CA LEU A 153 10.21 7.04 20.00
C LEU A 153 10.22 5.60 20.56
N PRO A 154 10.59 5.42 21.84
CA PRO A 154 10.54 4.13 22.50
C PRO A 154 9.10 3.81 22.92
N LEU A 155 8.28 3.34 21.97
CA LEU A 155 6.85 3.02 22.18
C LEU A 155 6.61 1.87 23.19
N TRP A 156 7.68 1.29 23.74
CA TRP A 156 7.68 0.28 24.79
C TRP A 156 8.18 0.80 26.15
N SER A 157 8.26 2.12 26.32
CA SER A 157 8.63 2.74 27.59
C SER A 157 7.61 2.42 28.68
N LEU A 158 8.11 2.17 29.89
CA LEU A 158 7.26 1.99 31.08
C LEU A 158 6.50 3.27 31.45
N ASN A 159 6.98 4.44 31.06
CA ASN A 159 6.27 5.70 31.27
C ASN A 159 4.92 5.72 30.53
N LEU A 160 4.72 4.87 29.51
CA LEU A 160 3.46 4.80 28.77
C LEU A 160 2.36 4.01 29.48
N LEU A 161 2.65 3.31 30.58
CA LEU A 161 1.63 2.58 31.34
C LEU A 161 0.52 3.52 31.83
N ASP A 162 0.90 4.69 32.35
CA ASP A 162 -0.04 5.73 32.82
C ASP A 162 -0.51 6.66 31.71
N HIS A 163 0.02 6.50 30.49
CA HIS A 163 -0.25 7.35 29.32
C HIS A 163 -0.74 6.53 28.12
N THR A 164 -1.47 5.44 28.40
CA THR A 164 -2.00 4.51 27.39
C THR A 164 -2.84 5.24 26.33
N GLU A 165 -3.70 6.17 26.75
CA GLU A 165 -4.56 6.94 25.83
C GLU A 165 -3.74 7.80 24.86
N ALA A 166 -2.62 8.38 25.33
CA ALA A 166 -1.73 9.17 24.48
C ALA A 166 -1.04 8.29 23.43
N LEU A 167 -0.60 7.08 23.81
CA LEU A 167 -0.03 6.11 22.86
C LEU A 167 -1.06 5.66 21.82
N VAL A 168 -2.26 5.26 22.27
CA VAL A 168 -3.32 4.79 21.37
C VAL A 168 -3.80 5.91 20.44
N GLY A 169 -3.96 7.13 20.96
CA GLY A 169 -4.30 8.30 20.13
C GLY A 169 -3.23 8.61 19.09
N TRP A 170 -1.96 8.50 19.48
CA TRP A 170 -0.84 8.69 18.57
C TRP A 170 -0.76 7.59 17.49
N LEU A 171 -1.01 6.32 17.83
CA LEU A 171 -1.08 5.23 16.85
C LEU A 171 -2.29 5.38 15.92
N ASN A 172 -3.43 5.81 16.44
CA ASN A 172 -4.64 6.08 15.64
C ASN A 172 -4.43 7.21 14.64
N TRP A 173 -3.53 8.16 14.90
CA TRP A 173 -3.17 9.17 13.91
C TRP A 173 -2.78 8.53 12.58
N PHE A 174 -1.98 7.45 12.58
CA PHE A 174 -1.60 6.79 11.32
C PHE A 174 -2.79 6.15 10.62
N VAL A 175 -3.65 5.48 11.39
CA VAL A 175 -4.89 4.87 10.88
C VAL A 175 -5.80 5.93 10.24
N ASP A 176 -5.98 7.06 10.91
CA ASP A 176 -6.83 8.17 10.44
C ASP A 176 -6.25 8.83 9.17
N HIS A 177 -4.94 8.71 8.95
CA HIS A 177 -4.23 9.30 7.82
C HIS A 177 -3.84 8.28 6.74
N ALA A 178 -4.20 7.01 6.90
CA ALA A 178 -3.94 5.92 5.96
C ALA A 178 -4.84 5.96 4.70
N GLY A 179 -5.72 6.95 4.60
CA GLY A 179 -6.90 6.86 3.73
C GLY A 179 -7.90 5.85 4.29
N VAL A 180 -9.18 6.05 3.99
CA VAL A 180 -10.21 5.11 4.43
C VAL A 180 -10.13 3.88 3.52
N ALA A 181 -9.52 2.78 3.97
CA ALA A 181 -9.89 1.48 3.42
C ALA A 181 -11.33 1.25 3.82
N THR A 182 -12.22 1.42 2.85
CA THR A 182 -13.58 0.92 2.97
C THR A 182 -13.46 -0.54 3.37
N PRO A 183 -14.06 -0.98 4.50
CA PRO A 183 -14.02 -2.37 4.88
C PRO A 183 -14.53 -3.20 3.71
N VAL A 184 -13.82 -4.28 3.40
CA VAL A 184 -14.31 -5.31 2.49
C VAL A 184 -15.48 -6.03 3.18
N ALA A 185 -16.60 -5.33 3.33
CA ALA A 185 -17.86 -5.94 3.02
C ALA A 185 -17.86 -6.14 1.49
N GLU A 186 -18.47 -7.21 1.01
CA GLU A 186 -18.88 -7.30 -0.39
C GLU A 186 -19.91 -6.19 -0.70
N GLU A 187 -19.47 -4.94 -0.71
CA GLU A 187 -20.20 -3.83 -1.31
C GLU A 187 -19.46 -3.50 -2.59
N LYS A 188 -19.98 -4.14 -3.65
CA LYS A 188 -20.04 -3.59 -4.99
C LYS A 188 -19.87 -2.07 -4.90
N ALA A 189 -18.68 -1.59 -5.22
CA ALA A 189 -18.46 -0.17 -5.31
C ALA A 189 -19.51 0.35 -6.29
N GLU A 190 -20.38 1.24 -5.84
CA GLU A 190 -20.96 2.24 -6.74
C GLU A 190 -19.81 3.17 -7.17
N LEU A 191 -18.83 2.60 -7.88
CA LEU A 191 -18.11 3.29 -8.92
C LEU A 191 -19.22 3.85 -9.78
N ALA A 192 -19.36 5.17 -9.83
CA ALA A 192 -20.24 5.84 -10.78
C ALA A 192 -20.20 5.06 -12.09
N ALA A 193 -21.36 4.53 -12.54
CA ALA A 193 -21.44 3.44 -13.52
C ALA A 193 -20.47 3.70 -14.68
N TYR A 194 -19.28 3.09 -14.60
CA TYR A 194 -18.25 3.32 -15.59
C TYR A 194 -18.71 2.61 -16.85
N LEU A 195 -19.01 3.40 -17.88
CA LEU A 195 -19.38 2.90 -19.18
C LEU A 195 -18.10 2.78 -20.01
N PRO A 196 -17.66 1.56 -20.34
CA PRO A 196 -16.50 1.35 -21.20
C PRO A 196 -16.65 2.15 -22.49
N ASN A 197 -15.64 2.95 -22.85
CA ASN A 197 -15.65 3.66 -24.12
C ASN A 197 -15.28 2.71 -25.27
N LYS A 198 -15.29 3.21 -26.50
CA LYS A 198 -15.03 2.39 -27.71
C LYS A 198 -13.72 1.60 -27.67
N TYR A 199 -12.66 2.13 -27.07
CA TYR A 199 -11.37 1.47 -27.02
C TYR A 199 -11.31 0.44 -25.89
N ASP A 200 -11.99 0.70 -24.78
CA ASP A 200 -12.14 -0.27 -23.69
C ASP A 200 -12.91 -1.51 -24.20
N LEU A 201 -13.96 -1.28 -25.00
CA LEU A 201 -14.71 -2.36 -25.63
C LEU A 201 -13.85 -3.17 -26.61
N VAL A 202 -12.89 -2.56 -27.30
CA VAL A 202 -11.91 -3.29 -28.15
C VAL A 202 -11.00 -4.16 -27.29
N VAL A 203 -10.54 -3.69 -26.13
CA VAL A 203 -9.77 -4.52 -25.19
C VAL A 203 -10.58 -5.71 -24.70
N LEU A 204 -11.86 -5.51 -24.33
CA LEU A 204 -12.75 -6.60 -23.94
C LEU A 204 -12.99 -7.59 -25.09
N LEU A 205 -13.13 -7.10 -26.33
CA LEU A 205 -13.27 -7.92 -27.52
C LEU A 205 -12.04 -8.80 -27.76
N LEU A 206 -10.83 -8.24 -27.64
CA LEU A 206 -9.57 -8.99 -27.78
C LEU A 206 -9.45 -10.07 -26.72
N LEU A 207 -9.76 -9.75 -25.46
CA LEU A 207 -9.73 -10.72 -24.36
C LEU A 207 -10.77 -11.83 -24.52
N TYR A 208 -11.95 -11.51 -25.03
CA TYR A 208 -12.97 -12.50 -25.36
C TYR A 208 -12.48 -13.46 -26.44
N ALA A 209 -12.00 -12.92 -27.56
CA ALA A 209 -11.56 -13.70 -28.72
C ALA A 209 -10.24 -14.45 -28.48
N GLY A 210 -9.44 -13.99 -27.52
CA GLY A 210 -8.18 -14.61 -27.15
C GLY A 210 -8.29 -15.90 -26.36
N HIS A 211 -9.49 -16.31 -25.93
CA HIS A 211 -9.74 -17.58 -25.22
C HIS A 211 -8.75 -17.86 -24.08
N GLY A 212 -8.50 -16.87 -23.22
CA GLY A 212 -7.59 -17.00 -22.06
C GLY A 212 -6.13 -16.64 -22.35
N LYS A 213 -5.78 -16.21 -23.57
CA LYS A 213 -4.50 -15.56 -23.85
C LYS A 213 -4.40 -14.23 -23.07
N SER A 214 -3.19 -13.91 -22.61
CA SER A 214 -2.92 -12.65 -21.94
C SER A 214 -3.08 -11.47 -22.90
N LEU A 215 -3.45 -10.30 -22.38
CA LEU A 215 -3.59 -9.09 -23.19
C LEU A 215 -2.27 -8.74 -23.90
N ALA A 216 -1.13 -8.91 -23.23
CA ALA A 216 0.18 -8.71 -23.83
C ALA A 216 0.41 -9.61 -25.05
N ALA A 217 0.06 -10.90 -24.96
CA ALA A 217 0.19 -11.83 -26.07
C ALA A 217 -0.76 -11.52 -27.23
N LEU A 218 -1.97 -11.02 -26.92
CA LEU A 218 -2.95 -10.61 -27.93
C LEU A 218 -2.51 -9.35 -28.67
N VAL A 219 -2.02 -8.36 -27.93
CA VAL A 219 -1.56 -7.10 -28.49
C VAL A 219 -0.27 -7.28 -29.31
N ASP A 220 0.54 -8.28 -28.97
CA ASP A 220 1.73 -8.64 -29.73
C ASP A 220 1.44 -9.53 -30.95
N ASN A 221 0.22 -10.08 -31.08
CA ASN A 221 -0.16 -10.97 -32.18
C ASN A 221 -0.24 -10.22 -33.53
N ASP A 222 0.34 -10.80 -34.58
CA ASP A 222 0.40 -10.17 -35.91
C ASP A 222 -0.97 -9.93 -36.54
N THR A 223 -1.92 -10.85 -36.36
CA THR A 223 -3.31 -10.69 -36.84
C THR A 223 -3.98 -9.49 -36.15
N VAL A 224 -3.74 -9.31 -34.85
CA VAL A 224 -4.26 -8.17 -34.09
C VAL A 224 -3.62 -6.87 -34.57
N LYS A 225 -2.30 -6.83 -34.78
CA LYS A 225 -1.58 -5.65 -35.28
C LYS A 225 -2.01 -5.23 -36.69
N LEU A 226 -2.50 -6.17 -37.51
CA LEU A 226 -3.02 -5.89 -38.86
C LEU A 226 -4.44 -5.31 -38.83
N MET A 227 -5.24 -5.66 -37.82
CA MET A 227 -6.64 -5.25 -37.70
C MET A 227 -6.86 -4.03 -36.81
N PHE A 228 -5.97 -3.81 -35.84
CA PHE A 228 -6.07 -2.76 -34.84
C PHE A 228 -4.81 -1.92 -34.77
N ASP A 229 -4.98 -0.61 -34.63
CA ASP A 229 -3.88 0.27 -34.23
C ASP A 229 -3.59 0.09 -32.73
N VAL A 230 -2.75 -0.90 -32.45
CA VAL A 230 -2.30 -1.28 -31.11
C VAL A 230 -1.66 -0.11 -30.35
N ASN A 231 -0.97 0.79 -31.05
CA ASN A 231 -0.26 1.91 -30.41
C ASN A 231 -1.25 2.94 -29.86
N SER A 232 -2.35 3.20 -30.57
CA SER A 232 -3.41 4.11 -30.09
C SER A 232 -4.40 3.45 -29.14
N LEU A 233 -4.38 2.12 -29.03
CA LEU A 233 -5.26 1.37 -28.13
C LEU A 233 -4.92 1.61 -26.65
N ASP A 234 -3.64 1.83 -26.31
CA ASP A 234 -3.16 1.97 -24.92
C ASP A 234 -3.66 0.83 -24.01
N ALA A 235 -3.51 -0.41 -24.52
CA ALA A 235 -4.15 -1.60 -23.97
C ALA A 235 -3.79 -1.87 -22.50
N ILE A 236 -2.55 -1.56 -22.09
CA ILE A 236 -2.08 -1.77 -20.72
C ILE A 236 -2.82 -0.84 -19.74
N LYS A 237 -2.80 0.48 -19.99
CA LYS A 237 -3.48 1.46 -19.13
C LYS A 237 -4.99 1.21 -19.05
N ARG A 238 -5.59 0.77 -20.16
CA ARG A 238 -7.02 0.42 -20.19
C ARG A 238 -7.33 -0.84 -19.42
N SER A 239 -6.44 -1.83 -19.45
CA SER A 239 -6.62 -3.05 -18.65
C SER A 239 -6.64 -2.74 -17.15
N GLU A 240 -5.76 -1.87 -16.66
CA GLU A 240 -5.78 -1.41 -15.26
C GLU A 240 -7.14 -0.78 -14.90
N THR A 241 -7.66 0.08 -15.77
CA THR A 241 -8.95 0.76 -15.57
C THR A 241 -10.11 -0.26 -15.59
N LEU A 242 -10.14 -1.15 -16.57
CA LEU A 242 -11.17 -2.19 -16.69
C LEU A 242 -11.13 -3.19 -15.53
N GLN A 243 -9.95 -3.46 -14.98
CA GLN A 243 -9.77 -4.32 -13.81
C GLN A 243 -10.30 -3.64 -12.55
N GLN A 244 -9.99 -2.34 -12.36
CA GLN A 244 -10.52 -1.54 -11.25
C GLN A 244 -12.06 -1.48 -11.24
N HIS A 245 -12.68 -1.49 -12.43
CA HIS A 245 -14.14 -1.49 -12.58
C HIS A 245 -14.76 -2.89 -12.72
N GLY A 246 -13.98 -3.97 -12.54
CA GLY A 246 -14.49 -5.34 -12.49
C GLY A 246 -14.95 -5.93 -13.82
N PHE A 247 -14.56 -5.35 -14.96
CA PHE A 247 -14.82 -5.91 -16.29
C PHE A 247 -13.83 -7.01 -16.68
N ILE A 248 -12.64 -7.00 -16.07
CA ILE A 248 -11.60 -8.03 -16.23
C ILE A 248 -11.00 -8.39 -14.86
N ASN A 249 -10.42 -9.58 -14.74
CA ASN A 249 -9.69 -10.06 -13.58
C ASN A 249 -8.44 -10.86 -14.04
N GLU A 250 -7.73 -11.50 -13.10
CA GLU A 250 -6.53 -12.30 -13.41
C GLU A 250 -6.79 -13.49 -14.35
N ALA A 251 -8.03 -14.01 -14.37
CA ALA A 251 -8.45 -15.08 -15.28
C ALA A 251 -8.94 -14.56 -16.65
N GLY A 252 -8.98 -13.24 -16.85
CA GLY A 252 -9.43 -12.61 -18.10
C GLY A 252 -10.76 -11.88 -17.95
N LEU A 253 -11.65 -12.06 -18.93
CA LEU A 253 -12.92 -11.33 -19.01
C LEU A 253 -13.91 -11.81 -17.92
N THR A 254 -14.49 -10.90 -17.14
CA THR A 254 -15.55 -11.23 -16.17
C THR A 254 -16.93 -11.28 -16.84
N ASP A 255 -17.95 -11.76 -16.12
CA ASP A 255 -19.34 -11.73 -16.60
C ASP A 255 -19.84 -10.30 -16.87
N SER A 256 -19.38 -9.32 -16.08
CA SER A 256 -19.68 -7.90 -16.29
C SER A 256 -19.04 -7.40 -17.60
N GLY A 257 -17.76 -7.72 -17.81
CA GLY A 257 -17.03 -7.43 -19.06
C GLY A 257 -17.72 -8.02 -20.27
N LYS A 258 -18.14 -9.28 -20.17
CA LYS A 258 -18.87 -9.98 -21.23
C LYS A 258 -20.22 -9.35 -21.51
N ALA A 259 -21.01 -9.02 -20.48
CA ALA A 259 -22.30 -8.38 -20.65
C ALA A 259 -22.17 -6.99 -21.32
N SER A 260 -21.18 -6.19 -20.92
CA SER A 260 -20.89 -4.90 -21.57
C SER A 260 -20.44 -5.05 -23.01
N LEU A 261 -19.62 -6.06 -23.32
CA LEU A 261 -19.21 -6.36 -24.69
C LEU A 261 -20.42 -6.78 -25.54
N GLN A 262 -21.28 -7.68 -25.02
CA GLN A 262 -22.49 -8.16 -25.69
C GLN A 262 -23.50 -7.04 -25.97
N ALA A 263 -23.59 -6.05 -25.10
CA ALA A 263 -24.44 -4.88 -25.28
C ALA A 263 -23.86 -3.85 -26.28
N SER A 264 -22.62 -4.04 -26.74
CA SER A 264 -21.93 -3.10 -27.62
C SER A 264 -22.08 -3.44 -29.11
N GLN A 265 -21.83 -2.43 -29.95
CA GLN A 265 -21.77 -2.61 -31.40
C GLN A 265 -20.66 -3.58 -31.86
N PHE A 266 -19.70 -3.91 -31.00
CA PHE A 266 -18.57 -4.76 -31.35
C PHE A 266 -18.85 -6.25 -31.18
N TRP A 267 -19.94 -6.63 -30.49
CA TRP A 267 -20.27 -8.03 -30.22
C TRP A 267 -20.43 -8.86 -31.50
N ALA A 268 -20.97 -8.25 -32.56
CA ALA A 268 -21.17 -8.91 -33.86
C ALA A 268 -19.85 -9.42 -34.47
N TYR A 269 -18.71 -8.84 -34.10
CA TYR A 269 -17.39 -9.21 -34.60
C TYR A 269 -16.68 -10.24 -33.71
N ALA A 270 -17.20 -10.54 -32.51
CA ALA A 270 -16.53 -11.45 -31.57
C ALA A 270 -16.33 -12.88 -32.10
N PRO A 271 -17.32 -13.52 -32.76
CA PRO A 271 -17.10 -14.85 -33.34
C PRO A 271 -16.06 -14.85 -34.45
N LEU A 272 -16.13 -13.85 -35.35
CA LEU A 272 -15.19 -13.72 -36.47
C LEU A 272 -13.76 -13.50 -35.98
N LEU A 273 -13.57 -12.61 -35.01
CA LEU A 273 -12.25 -12.35 -34.44
C LEU A 273 -11.68 -13.58 -33.73
N SER A 274 -12.53 -14.36 -33.04
CA SER A 274 -12.10 -15.60 -32.38
C SER A 274 -11.58 -16.61 -33.42
N GLU A 275 -12.33 -16.79 -34.50
CA GLU A 275 -11.94 -17.67 -35.62
C GLU A 275 -10.62 -17.21 -36.28
N GLN A 276 -10.45 -15.90 -36.51
CA GLN A 276 -9.23 -15.34 -37.09
C GLN A 276 -8.01 -15.49 -36.16
N LEU A 277 -8.19 -15.38 -34.84
CA LEU A 277 -7.12 -15.57 -33.85
C LEU A 277 -6.75 -17.03 -33.61
N ASP A 278 -7.67 -17.96 -33.88
CA ASP A 278 -7.43 -19.40 -33.78
C ASP A 278 -6.83 -19.98 -35.07
N THR A 279 -7.23 -19.46 -36.23
CA THR A 279 -6.79 -19.97 -37.55
C THR A 279 -5.61 -19.21 -38.15
N GLY A 280 -5.38 -17.97 -37.71
CA GLY A 280 -4.38 -17.07 -38.32
C GLY A 280 -4.75 -16.59 -39.73
N ALA A 281 -5.96 -16.88 -40.21
CA ALA A 281 -6.48 -16.41 -41.49
C ALA A 281 -7.13 -15.03 -41.31
N LEU A 282 -6.82 -14.10 -42.23
CA LEU A 282 -7.48 -12.80 -42.33
C LEU A 282 -8.68 -12.86 -43.27
#